data_AF-K3W4C7-F1
#
_entry.id   AF-K3W4C7-F1
#
_cell.length_a   1.000
_cell.length_b   1.000
_cell.length_c   1.000
_cell.angle_alpha   90.00
_cell.angle_beta   90.00
_cell.angle_gamma   90.00
#
_symmetry.space_group_name_H-M   'P 1'
#
loop_
_entity.id
_entity.type
_entity.pdbx_description
1 polymer ?
#
loop_
_entity_poly.entity_id
_entity_poly.type
_entity_poly.pdbx_seq_one_letter_code
_entity_poly.pdbx_strand_id
1 'polypeptide(L)'
;MNPAAAVATATRAATATKIAPPAGTAASIPSGPMSTAAPVAPMHATMAHYNIPGHLPPGMMGEEVGQVMDPESPEFHAQLSEHLTRFWTEQLAEMQVLGTDKRETEQDFKNHNDLPLARIKRIMKSDEDVRMISAEAPVLFAKACEMFILEMTVRGWNYAENNKRKTLNREDILEAIQRTNIFDFLVDVIN
;
A
#
# COMPACT_ATOMS: atom_id res chain seq x y z
N MET A 1 59.76 -34.41 6.18
CA MET A 1 60.90 -33.46 6.08
C MET A 1 61.07 -33.05 4.62
N ASN A 2 60.67 -31.83 4.29
CA ASN A 2 61.26 -30.91 3.31
C ASN A 2 60.60 -29.51 3.53
N PRO A 3 61.28 -28.39 3.22
CA PRO A 3 61.25 -27.18 4.05
C PRO A 3 60.79 -25.91 3.31
N ALA A 4 60.57 -24.86 4.11
CA ALA A 4 60.82 -23.44 3.82
C ALA A 4 60.18 -22.73 2.59
N ALA A 5 59.22 -21.85 2.90
CA ALA A 5 59.19 -20.45 2.42
C ALA A 5 58.27 -19.65 3.39
N ALA A 6 58.82 -18.91 4.35
CA ALA A 6 59.16 -17.47 4.26
C ALA A 6 57.92 -16.58 4.01
N VAL A 7 57.24 -16.11 5.08
CA VAL A 7 57.42 -14.79 5.73
C VAL A 7 57.01 -13.61 4.83
N ALA A 8 55.91 -12.94 5.19
CA ALA A 8 55.78 -11.48 5.13
C ALA A 8 54.54 -11.02 5.92
N THR A 9 54.78 -10.66 7.17
CA THR A 9 53.91 -9.84 8.02
C THR A 9 53.82 -8.42 7.43
N ALA A 10 52.63 -7.90 7.21
CA ALA A 10 52.42 -6.47 6.94
C ALA A 10 51.22 -5.96 7.74
N THR A 11 51.50 -5.62 8.99
CA THR A 11 50.71 -4.72 9.83
C THR A 11 50.88 -3.29 9.34
N ARG A 12 49.80 -2.57 9.03
CA ARG A 12 49.69 -1.09 9.14
C ARG A 12 48.21 -0.72 9.13
N ALA A 13 47.63 -0.36 10.28
CA ALA A 13 47.64 0.98 10.88
C ALA A 13 46.49 1.84 10.35
N ALA A 14 45.50 2.03 11.21
CA ALA A 14 44.35 2.89 11.05
C ALA A 14 44.76 4.37 11.00
N THR A 15 44.11 5.13 10.13
CA THR A 15 44.06 6.59 10.21
C THR A 15 42.60 7.02 10.13
N ALA A 16 42.03 7.33 11.29
CA ALA A 16 40.74 7.98 11.44
C ALA A 16 40.91 9.48 11.21
N THR A 17 40.39 10.00 10.11
CA THR A 17 40.31 11.46 9.89
C THR A 17 38.95 11.95 10.38
N LYS A 18 38.99 12.55 11.57
CA LYS A 18 37.90 13.30 12.22
C LYS A 18 37.77 14.65 11.51
N ILE A 19 36.68 14.86 10.77
CA ILE A 19 36.32 16.18 10.23
C ILE A 19 35.31 16.80 11.20
N ALA A 20 35.72 17.88 11.86
CA ALA A 20 34.89 18.71 12.71
C ALA A 20 34.10 19.73 11.87
N PRO A 21 32.92 20.21 12.34
CA PRO A 21 32.18 21.27 11.66
C PRO A 21 32.77 22.64 12.01
N PRO A 22 32.76 23.62 11.09
CA PRO A 22 33.10 24.99 11.44
C PRO A 22 31.91 25.69 12.12
N ALA A 23 32.23 26.44 13.18
CA ALA A 23 31.36 27.36 13.88
C ALA A 23 31.44 28.78 13.29
N GLY A 24 30.36 29.56 13.44
CA GLY A 24 30.26 30.99 13.15
C GLY A 24 29.55 31.27 11.81
N THR A 25 28.52 32.10 11.70
CA THR A 25 28.40 33.43 12.29
C THR A 25 26.93 33.87 12.32
N ALA A 26 26.52 34.52 13.41
CA ALA A 26 25.21 35.13 13.59
C ALA A 26 25.00 36.30 12.60
N ALA A 27 23.85 36.31 11.92
CA ALA A 27 23.41 37.44 11.12
C ALA A 27 22.03 37.92 11.60
N SER A 28 22.09 39.11 12.18
CA SER A 28 21.10 40.11 12.57
C SER A 28 19.71 40.05 11.93
N ILE A 29 18.70 40.16 12.79
CA ILE A 29 17.29 40.44 12.51
C ILE A 29 17.12 41.92 12.11
N PRO A 30 16.43 42.25 11.01
CA PRO A 30 15.83 43.55 10.84
C PRO A 30 14.33 43.51 11.17
N SER A 31 13.96 44.27 12.19
CA SER A 31 12.61 44.64 12.55
C SER A 31 12.04 45.64 11.52
N GLY A 32 10.85 45.38 10.99
CA GLY A 32 10.10 46.27 10.09
C GLY A 32 8.58 46.07 10.25
N PRO A 33 7.75 47.09 9.95
CA PRO A 33 6.59 47.39 10.77
C PRO A 33 5.29 46.68 10.37
N MET A 34 4.44 46.59 11.39
CA MET A 34 3.02 46.30 11.40
C MET A 34 2.24 47.19 10.42
N SER A 35 1.52 46.60 9.45
CA SER A 35 0.43 47.32 8.76
C SER A 35 -0.58 46.39 8.09
N THR A 36 -1.82 46.53 8.57
CA THR A 36 -3.10 46.53 7.84
C THR A 36 -3.58 45.27 7.14
N ALA A 37 -4.66 44.74 7.71
CA ALA A 37 -5.57 43.75 7.13
C ALA A 37 -6.07 44.15 5.74
N ALA A 38 -6.10 43.16 4.84
CA ALA A 38 -6.82 43.20 3.57
C ALA A 38 -7.83 42.02 3.52
N PRO A 39 -9.01 42.22 2.90
CA PRO A 39 -10.15 41.33 3.03
C PRO A 39 -9.97 40.03 2.25
N VAL A 40 -10.40 38.92 2.86
CA VAL A 40 -10.51 37.60 2.23
C VAL A 40 -11.67 37.64 1.24
N ALA A 41 -11.36 37.58 -0.05
CA ALA A 41 -12.34 37.34 -1.11
C ALA A 41 -12.59 35.83 -1.25
N PRO A 42 -13.85 35.36 -1.38
CA PRO A 42 -14.14 33.96 -1.60
C PRO A 42 -13.82 33.62 -3.06
N MET A 43 -12.79 32.78 -3.28
CA MET A 43 -12.55 32.20 -4.60
C MET A 43 -13.48 31.00 -4.81
N HIS A 44 -14.63 31.27 -5.43
CA HIS A 44 -15.45 30.27 -6.09
C HIS A 44 -14.62 29.63 -7.22
N ALA A 45 -14.22 28.37 -7.05
CA ALA A 45 -13.69 27.58 -8.14
C ALA A 45 -14.85 27.14 -9.05
N THR A 46 -14.86 27.66 -10.27
CA THR A 46 -15.78 27.32 -11.35
C THR A 46 -15.73 25.81 -11.64
N MET A 47 -16.81 25.10 -11.29
CA MET A 47 -17.07 23.74 -11.77
C MET A 47 -17.24 23.75 -13.29
N ALA A 48 -16.50 22.88 -13.97
CA ALA A 48 -16.73 22.57 -15.37
C ALA A 48 -18.16 22.05 -15.55
N HIS A 49 -18.98 22.80 -16.27
CA HIS A 49 -20.31 22.38 -16.69
C HIS A 49 -20.18 21.26 -17.72
N TYR A 50 -20.39 20.01 -17.29
CA TYR A 50 -20.76 18.95 -18.23
C TYR A 50 -22.22 19.19 -18.65
N ASN A 51 -22.39 19.51 -19.93
CA ASN A 51 -23.68 19.70 -20.58
C ASN A 51 -24.44 18.36 -20.63
N ILE A 52 -25.48 18.20 -19.81
CA ILE A 52 -26.45 17.08 -19.91
C ILE A 52 -27.65 17.56 -20.74
N PRO A 53 -27.88 17.04 -21.95
CA PRO A 53 -29.12 17.27 -22.67
C PRO A 53 -30.18 16.26 -22.22
N GLY A 54 -31.33 16.74 -21.75
CA GLY A 54 -32.54 15.92 -21.65
C GLY A 54 -33.30 16.10 -20.36
N HIS A 55 -34.24 17.04 -20.38
CA HIS A 55 -35.36 17.13 -19.45
C HIS A 55 -36.17 15.82 -19.50
N LEU A 56 -36.10 15.00 -18.45
CA LEU A 56 -37.03 13.87 -18.23
C LEU A 56 -38.27 14.39 -17.47
N PRO A 57 -39.49 13.98 -17.85
CA PRO A 57 -40.71 14.53 -17.28
C PRO A 57 -40.91 14.09 -15.81
N PRO A 58 -41.65 14.86 -15.01
CA PRO A 58 -41.90 14.55 -13.61
C PRO A 58 -42.98 13.48 -13.51
N GLY A 59 -42.60 12.28 -13.08
CA GLY A 59 -43.57 11.22 -12.81
C GLY A 59 -42.89 9.87 -12.68
N MET A 60 -42.47 9.56 -11.44
CA MET A 60 -42.24 8.24 -10.83
C MET A 60 -41.11 8.39 -9.80
N MET A 61 -41.41 8.97 -8.64
CA MET A 61 -40.62 8.72 -7.44
C MET A 61 -40.95 7.30 -6.96
N GLY A 62 -40.39 6.31 -7.65
CA GLY A 62 -40.02 5.08 -6.97
C GLY A 62 -38.68 5.37 -6.30
N GLU A 63 -38.66 5.44 -4.98
CA GLU A 63 -37.42 5.14 -4.28
C GLU A 63 -37.02 3.74 -4.74
N GLU A 64 -36.01 3.62 -5.60
CA GLU A 64 -35.32 2.34 -5.78
C GLU A 64 -34.66 2.04 -4.44
N VAL A 65 -35.42 1.40 -3.55
CA VAL A 65 -34.87 0.70 -2.39
C VAL A 65 -34.01 -0.39 -2.99
N GLY A 66 -32.73 -0.09 -3.22
CA GLY A 66 -31.78 -1.05 -3.73
C GLY A 66 -31.85 -2.27 -2.82
N GLN A 67 -32.34 -3.38 -3.34
CA GLN A 67 -32.53 -4.58 -2.55
C GLN A 67 -31.15 -5.06 -2.08
N VAL A 68 -31.05 -5.49 -0.82
CA VAL A 68 -29.88 -6.23 -0.35
C VAL A 68 -29.93 -7.58 -1.04
N MET A 69 -28.87 -7.93 -1.76
CA MET A 69 -28.75 -9.20 -2.46
C MET A 69 -28.42 -10.30 -1.45
N ASP A 70 -28.95 -11.50 -1.66
CA ASP A 70 -28.60 -12.65 -0.82
C ASP A 70 -27.11 -12.99 -1.03
N PRO A 71 -26.25 -13.01 0.02
CA PRO A 71 -24.83 -13.32 -0.10
C PRO A 71 -24.52 -14.74 -0.62
N GLU A 72 -25.52 -15.64 -0.66
CA GLU A 72 -25.40 -16.97 -1.26
C GLU A 72 -25.96 -17.03 -2.69
N SER A 73 -26.47 -15.90 -3.22
CA SER A 73 -27.03 -15.87 -4.57
C SER A 73 -25.94 -16.00 -5.64
N PRO A 74 -26.26 -16.63 -6.78
CA PRO A 74 -25.36 -16.65 -7.93
C PRO A 74 -24.99 -15.25 -8.44
N GLU A 75 -25.89 -14.27 -8.34
CA GLU A 75 -25.59 -12.90 -8.77
C GLU A 75 -24.54 -12.23 -7.87
N PHE A 76 -24.60 -12.48 -6.55
CA PHE A 76 -23.63 -11.97 -5.59
C PHE A 76 -22.23 -12.49 -5.88
N HIS A 77 -22.13 -13.81 -6.08
CA HIS A 77 -20.88 -14.46 -6.44
C HIS A 77 -20.37 -14.01 -7.82
N ALA A 78 -21.24 -13.81 -8.80
CA ALA A 78 -20.85 -13.30 -10.13
C ALA A 78 -20.28 -11.88 -10.04
N GLN A 79 -20.94 -10.99 -9.30
CA GLN A 79 -20.47 -9.61 -9.10
C GLN A 79 -19.09 -9.58 -8.40
N LEU A 80 -18.93 -10.35 -7.32
CA LEU A 80 -17.64 -10.45 -6.63
C LEU A 80 -16.55 -11.02 -7.56
N SER A 81 -16.88 -12.05 -8.35
CA SER A 81 -15.96 -12.65 -9.32
C SER A 81 -15.54 -11.65 -10.40
N GLU A 82 -16.45 -10.81 -10.89
CA GLU A 82 -16.16 -9.75 -11.85
C GLU A 82 -15.19 -8.73 -11.24
N HIS A 83 -15.47 -8.23 -10.02
CA HIS A 83 -14.59 -7.29 -9.32
C HIS A 83 -13.18 -7.86 -9.11
N LEU A 84 -13.09 -9.13 -8.69
CA LEU A 84 -11.81 -9.81 -8.50
C LEU A 84 -11.07 -10.04 -9.82
N THR A 85 -11.77 -10.44 -10.88
CA THR A 85 -11.17 -10.65 -12.21
C THR A 85 -10.58 -9.36 -12.73
N ARG A 86 -11.32 -8.26 -12.61
CA ARG A 86 -10.83 -6.94 -13.00
C ARG A 86 -9.60 -6.55 -12.18
N PHE A 87 -9.68 -6.66 -10.85
CA PHE A 87 -8.56 -6.37 -9.95
C PHE A 87 -7.29 -7.14 -10.34
N TRP A 88 -7.38 -8.46 -10.50
CA TRP A 88 -6.22 -9.29 -10.85
C TRP A 88 -5.69 -9.03 -12.26
N THR A 89 -6.55 -8.68 -13.20
CA THR A 89 -6.14 -8.29 -14.55
C THR A 89 -5.32 -6.99 -14.52
N GLU A 90 -5.80 -5.99 -13.80
CA GLU A 90 -5.12 -4.69 -13.64
C GLU A 90 -3.78 -4.86 -12.90
N GLN A 91 -3.76 -5.62 -11.81
CA GLN A 91 -2.53 -5.88 -11.04
C GLN A 91 -1.49 -6.65 -11.85
N LEU A 92 -1.91 -7.66 -12.63
CA LEU A 92 -0.98 -8.41 -13.47
C LEU A 92 -0.37 -7.51 -14.56
N ALA A 93 -1.15 -6.62 -15.16
CA ALA A 93 -0.65 -5.66 -16.14
C ALA A 93 0.37 -4.69 -15.51
N GLU A 94 0.10 -4.19 -14.31
CA GLU A 94 1.03 -3.33 -13.55
C GLU A 94 2.35 -4.06 -13.28
N MET A 95 2.30 -5.31 -12.80
CA MET A 95 3.49 -6.12 -12.53
C MET A 95 4.32 -6.43 -13.78
N GLN A 96 3.69 -6.57 -14.95
CA GLN A 96 4.42 -6.79 -16.21
C GLN A 96 5.22 -5.55 -16.66
N VAL A 97 4.75 -4.35 -16.32
CA VAL A 97 5.46 -3.09 -16.61
C VAL A 97 6.62 -2.87 -15.64
N LEU A 98 6.46 -3.27 -14.37
CA LEU A 98 7.43 -3.08 -13.28
C LEU A 98 8.78 -3.84 -13.42
N GLY A 99 9.05 -4.48 -14.56
CA GLY A 99 10.26 -5.27 -14.81
C GLY A 99 10.90 -5.09 -16.19
N THR A 100 10.41 -4.15 -17.02
CA THR A 100 10.94 -3.95 -18.38
C THR A 100 12.25 -3.15 -18.42
N ASP A 101 12.51 -2.29 -17.43
CA ASP A 101 13.74 -1.51 -17.34
C ASP A 101 14.80 -2.24 -16.50
N LYS A 102 15.64 -3.01 -17.20
CA LYS A 102 16.66 -3.93 -16.65
C LYS A 102 17.74 -3.34 -15.73
N ARG A 103 17.73 -2.04 -15.42
CA ARG A 103 18.79 -1.36 -14.65
C ARG A 103 18.44 -1.08 -13.19
N GLU A 104 17.16 -1.15 -12.81
CA GLU A 104 16.66 -0.58 -11.54
C GLU A 104 15.92 -1.61 -10.65
N THR A 105 15.94 -2.89 -11.03
CA THR A 105 15.11 -3.97 -10.44
C THR A 105 15.34 -4.27 -8.96
N GLU A 106 16.46 -3.91 -8.35
CA GLU A 106 16.64 -4.09 -6.90
C GLU A 106 16.26 -2.85 -6.07
N GLN A 107 16.35 -1.65 -6.65
CA GLN A 107 16.05 -0.41 -5.94
C GLN A 107 14.59 -0.02 -6.11
N ASP A 108 13.99 -0.24 -7.28
CA ASP A 108 12.59 0.10 -7.51
C ASP A 108 11.65 -0.74 -6.67
N PHE A 109 11.91 -2.05 -6.54
CA PHE A 109 11.14 -2.87 -5.61
C PHE A 109 11.34 -2.42 -4.15
N LYS A 110 12.47 -1.81 -3.79
CA LYS A 110 12.66 -1.24 -2.44
C LYS A 110 11.98 0.12 -2.28
N ASN A 111 11.77 0.86 -3.38
CA ASN A 111 11.22 2.21 -3.41
C ASN A 111 9.71 2.27 -3.71
N HIS A 112 9.15 1.24 -4.35
CA HIS A 112 7.74 1.10 -4.71
C HIS A 112 6.95 0.21 -3.75
N ASN A 113 7.59 -0.37 -2.73
CA ASN A 113 6.89 -1.16 -1.72
C ASN A 113 6.36 -0.23 -0.62
N ASP A 114 5.03 -0.13 -0.49
CA ASP A 114 4.36 0.62 0.58
C ASP A 114 4.64 0.02 1.98
N LEU A 115 5.05 -1.25 2.03
CA LEU A 115 5.32 -1.97 3.28
C LEU A 115 6.82 -1.97 3.64
N PRO A 116 7.18 -1.63 4.89
CA PRO A 116 8.58 -1.55 5.31
C PRO A 116 9.25 -2.92 5.41
N LEU A 117 10.24 -3.19 4.54
CA LEU A 117 10.96 -4.47 4.47
C LEU A 117 11.57 -4.91 5.80
N ALA A 118 12.07 -3.97 6.61
CA ALA A 118 12.63 -4.28 7.93
C ALA A 118 11.57 -4.84 8.89
N ARG A 119 10.32 -4.36 8.80
CA ARG A 119 9.22 -4.86 9.63
C ARG A 119 8.79 -6.25 9.19
N ILE A 120 8.72 -6.49 7.88
CA ILE A 120 8.43 -7.80 7.29
C ILE A 120 9.50 -8.80 7.75
N LYS A 121 10.78 -8.47 7.59
CA LYS A 121 11.89 -9.32 8.04
C LYS A 121 11.80 -9.63 9.55
N ARG A 122 11.40 -8.65 10.38
CA ARG A 122 11.22 -8.87 11.82
C ARG A 122 10.08 -9.82 12.14
N ILE A 123 8.97 -9.76 11.40
CA ILE A 123 7.84 -10.70 11.55
C ILE A 123 8.27 -12.10 11.11
N MET A 124 8.95 -12.24 9.98
CA MET A 124 9.50 -13.54 9.55
C MET A 124 10.47 -14.15 10.57
N LYS A 125 11.16 -13.31 11.35
CA LYS A 125 12.11 -13.69 12.40
C LYS A 125 11.48 -13.92 13.78
N SER A 126 10.18 -13.72 13.94
CA SER A 126 9.52 -14.03 15.22
C SER A 126 9.35 -15.54 15.42
N ASP A 127 9.44 -16.31 14.33
CA ASP A 127 9.55 -17.77 14.39
C ASP A 127 10.99 -18.16 14.77
N GLU A 128 11.12 -18.91 15.87
CA GLU A 128 12.40 -19.31 16.48
C GLU A 128 13.23 -20.19 15.53
N ASP A 129 12.58 -20.92 14.63
CA ASP A 129 13.25 -21.84 13.70
C ASP A 129 13.87 -21.12 12.48
N VAL A 130 13.56 -19.83 12.28
CA VAL A 130 14.02 -19.06 11.11
C VAL A 130 15.39 -18.40 11.36
N ARG A 131 16.46 -19.02 10.86
CA ARG A 131 17.86 -18.52 11.04
C ARG A 131 18.37 -17.53 10.00
N MET A 132 18.11 -17.73 8.72
CA MET A 132 18.52 -16.80 7.66
C MET A 132 17.36 -16.56 6.70
N ILE A 133 17.29 -15.36 6.13
CA ILE A 133 16.25 -14.97 5.18
C ILE A 133 16.96 -14.33 3.99
N SER A 134 16.68 -14.83 2.78
CA SER A 134 17.18 -14.25 1.53
C SER A 134 16.76 -12.78 1.41
N ALA A 135 17.57 -11.94 0.78
CA ALA A 135 17.23 -10.54 0.55
C ALA A 135 15.98 -10.36 -0.33
N GLU A 136 15.69 -11.35 -1.19
CA GLU A 136 14.53 -11.35 -2.10
C GLU A 136 13.21 -11.65 -1.39
N ALA A 137 13.24 -12.44 -0.31
CA ALA A 137 12.01 -12.91 0.33
C ALA A 137 11.18 -11.76 0.95
N PRO A 138 11.76 -10.80 1.71
CA PRO A 138 11.01 -9.65 2.21
C PRO A 138 10.40 -8.79 1.09
N VAL A 139 11.06 -8.71 -0.06
CA VAL A 139 10.57 -7.94 -1.22
C VAL A 139 9.34 -8.61 -1.82
N LEU A 140 9.38 -9.94 -2.00
CA LEU A 140 8.23 -10.72 -2.47
C LEU A 140 7.06 -10.67 -1.49
N PHE A 141 7.35 -10.79 -0.18
CA PHE A 141 6.32 -10.67 0.85
C PHE A 141 5.69 -9.27 0.88
N ALA A 142 6.45 -8.21 0.64
CA ALA A 142 5.89 -6.86 0.58
C ALA A 142 4.83 -6.77 -0.52
N LYS A 143 5.14 -7.21 -1.74
CA LYS A 143 4.17 -7.19 -2.84
C LYS A 143 3.01 -8.15 -2.61
N ALA A 144 3.28 -9.37 -2.13
CA ALA A 144 2.22 -10.34 -1.83
C ALA A 144 1.26 -9.83 -0.74
N CYS A 145 1.79 -9.20 0.32
CA CYS A 145 0.97 -8.61 1.38
C CYS A 145 0.15 -7.42 0.88
N GLU A 146 0.70 -6.57 0.02
CA GLU A 146 -0.04 -5.49 -0.64
C GLU A 146 -1.23 -6.06 -1.42
N MET A 147 -0.99 -7.04 -2.29
CA MET A 147 -2.03 -7.69 -3.09
C MET A 147 -3.08 -8.39 -2.22
N PHE A 148 -2.64 -9.06 -1.16
CA PHE A 148 -3.51 -9.72 -0.19
C PHE A 148 -4.44 -8.73 0.52
N ILE A 149 -3.90 -7.59 1.00
CA ILE A 149 -4.70 -6.54 1.65
C ILE A 149 -5.73 -5.99 0.68
N LEU A 150 -5.34 -5.71 -0.56
CA LEU A 150 -6.23 -5.19 -1.60
C LEU A 150 -7.34 -6.20 -1.95
N GLU A 151 -7.01 -7.47 -2.16
CA GLU A 151 -8.00 -8.51 -2.46
C GLU A 151 -8.99 -8.70 -1.31
N MET A 152 -8.48 -8.78 -0.07
CA MET A 152 -9.33 -8.86 1.13
C MET A 152 -10.27 -7.66 1.22
N THR A 153 -9.76 -6.46 0.89
CA THR A 153 -10.56 -5.23 0.87
C THR A 153 -11.65 -5.28 -0.19
N VAL A 154 -11.36 -5.77 -1.41
CA VAL A 154 -12.38 -5.94 -2.47
C VAL A 154 -13.48 -6.89 -2.01
N ARG A 155 -13.11 -8.02 -1.40
CA ARG A 155 -14.07 -9.01 -0.88
C ARG A 155 -14.93 -8.44 0.24
N GLY A 156 -14.32 -7.81 1.24
CA GLY A 156 -15.06 -7.17 2.34
C GLY A 156 -15.95 -6.03 1.85
N TRP A 157 -15.45 -5.21 0.92
CA TRP A 157 -16.22 -4.09 0.38
C TRP A 157 -17.49 -4.53 -0.34
N ASN A 158 -17.47 -5.70 -0.99
CA ASN A 158 -18.66 -6.26 -1.62
C ASN A 158 -19.81 -6.48 -0.60
N TYR A 159 -19.50 -6.95 0.62
CA TYR A 159 -20.50 -7.05 1.70
C TYR A 159 -20.93 -5.68 2.24
N ALA A 160 -20.00 -4.72 2.35
CA ALA A 160 -20.34 -3.36 2.78
C ALA A 160 -21.32 -2.69 1.80
N GLU A 161 -21.02 -2.75 0.50
CA GLU A 161 -21.86 -2.21 -0.57
C GLU A 161 -23.22 -2.91 -0.67
N ASN A 162 -23.23 -4.24 -0.54
CA ASN A 162 -24.48 -5.00 -0.57
C ASN A 162 -25.43 -4.55 0.55
N ASN A 163 -24.87 -4.28 1.73
CA ASN A 163 -25.56 -3.73 2.90
C ASN A 163 -25.79 -2.20 2.83
N LYS A 164 -25.56 -1.58 1.67
CA LYS A 164 -25.72 -0.14 1.40
C LYS A 164 -24.89 0.76 2.31
N ARG A 165 -23.76 0.24 2.82
CA ARG A 165 -22.81 0.99 3.65
C ARG A 165 -21.68 1.55 2.79
N LYS A 166 -21.21 2.73 3.18
CA LYS A 166 -20.01 3.40 2.63
C LYS A 166 -18.81 3.33 3.56
N THR A 167 -18.89 2.48 4.58
CA THR A 167 -17.85 2.26 5.58
C THR A 167 -17.66 0.76 5.72
N LEU A 168 -16.42 0.33 5.55
CA LEU A 168 -15.99 -1.06 5.71
C LEU A 168 -15.82 -1.35 7.19
N ASN A 169 -16.50 -2.38 7.69
CA ASN A 169 -16.47 -2.76 9.09
C ASN A 169 -15.82 -4.13 9.29
N ARG A 170 -15.60 -4.51 10.55
CA ARG A 170 -15.01 -5.80 10.91
C ARG A 170 -15.88 -6.98 10.44
N GLU A 171 -17.20 -6.82 10.51
CA GLU A 171 -18.18 -7.84 10.12
C GLU A 171 -18.08 -8.18 8.63
N ASP A 172 -17.74 -7.21 7.78
CA ASP A 172 -17.53 -7.45 6.34
C ASP A 172 -16.31 -8.32 6.06
N ILE A 173 -15.24 -8.10 6.84
CA ILE A 173 -14.01 -8.89 6.74
C ILE A 173 -14.25 -10.31 7.26
N LEU A 174 -15.02 -10.45 8.34
CA LEU A 174 -15.43 -11.75 8.85
C LEU A 174 -16.19 -12.55 7.78
N GLU A 175 -17.20 -11.96 7.15
CA GLU A 175 -17.98 -12.61 6.08
C GLU A 175 -17.09 -12.99 4.89
N ALA A 176 -16.20 -12.09 4.47
CA ALA A 176 -15.26 -12.36 3.39
C ALA A 176 -14.35 -13.57 3.66
N ILE A 177 -13.90 -13.73 4.90
CA ILE A 177 -13.00 -14.82 5.31
C ILE A 177 -13.76 -16.13 5.41
N GLN A 178 -14.92 -16.15 6.06
CA GLN A 178 -15.75 -17.35 6.19
C GLN A 178 -16.20 -17.93 4.83
N ARG A 179 -16.32 -17.07 3.82
CA ARG A 179 -16.79 -17.44 2.46
C ARG A 179 -15.64 -17.65 1.47
N THR A 180 -14.39 -17.56 1.91
CA THR A 180 -13.22 -17.74 1.04
C THR A 180 -12.25 -18.75 1.64
N ASN A 181 -12.28 -19.99 1.14
CA ASN A 181 -11.51 -21.12 1.68
C ASN A 181 -9.99 -20.87 1.76
N ILE A 182 -9.43 -20.06 0.85
CA ILE A 182 -7.99 -19.75 0.88
C ILE A 182 -7.60 -18.88 2.10
N PHE A 183 -8.59 -18.27 2.76
CA PHE A 183 -8.42 -17.43 3.95
C PHE A 183 -8.66 -18.18 5.27
N ASP A 184 -8.85 -19.50 5.24
CA ASP A 184 -9.07 -20.31 6.45
C ASP A 184 -7.96 -20.14 7.51
N PHE A 185 -6.73 -19.79 7.09
CA PHE A 185 -5.62 -19.50 7.99
C PHE A 185 -5.86 -18.28 8.92
N LEU A 186 -6.90 -17.49 8.67
CA LEU A 186 -7.26 -16.29 9.44
C LEU A 186 -8.40 -16.51 10.42
N VAL A 187 -9.10 -17.66 10.37
CA VAL A 187 -10.28 -17.91 11.20
C VAL A 187 -9.94 -17.77 12.69
N ASP A 188 -8.83 -18.35 13.12
CA ASP A 188 -8.39 -18.29 14.53
C ASP A 188 -7.80 -16.92 14.92
N VAL A 189 -7.44 -16.08 13.95
CA VAL A 189 -6.86 -14.74 14.21
C VAL A 189 -7.96 -13.70 14.48
N ILE A 190 -9.16 -13.93 13.95
CA ILE A 190 -10.26 -12.94 13.95
C ILE A 190 -11.42 -13.38 14.86
N ASN A 191 -11.36 -14.56 15.47
CA ASN A 191 -12.32 -14.98 16.49
C ASN A 191 -11.95 -14.49 17.89
#